data_AF-A0A6L7WPD3-F1
#
_entry.id   AF-A0A6L7WPD3-F1
#
_cell.length_a   1.000
_cell.length_b   1.000
_cell.length_c   1.000
_cell.angle_alpha   90.00
_cell.angle_beta   90.00
_cell.angle_gamma   90.00
#
_symmetry.space_group_name_H-M   'P 1'
#
loop_
_entity.id
_entity.type
_entity.pdbx_description
1 polymer ?
#
loop_
_entity_poly.entity_id
_entity_poly.type
_entity_poly.pdbx_seq_one_letter_code
_entity_poly.pdbx_strand_id
1 'polypeptide(L)'
;MAQLADLDYILADCFLAVGQAVGPDKTVDFDTITWWHQRYRHAFGEAIITRGTSWTTDRRRVTAVGRYLGHRVVRHAGRGTRIDRAVAARASAEVEQGCQMNATREAFLPADCTNSAMPAFSS
;
A
#
# COMPACT_ATOMS: atom_id res chain seq x y z
N MET A 1 -16.14 14.19 -10.65
CA MET A 1 -15.26 13.67 -11.72
C MET A 1 -13.78 13.64 -11.31
N ALA A 2 -13.26 14.61 -10.55
CA ALA A 2 -11.84 14.62 -10.11
C ALA A 2 -11.42 13.40 -9.26
N GLN A 3 -12.28 12.93 -8.35
CA GLN A 3 -11.95 11.84 -7.40
C GLN A 3 -11.67 10.47 -8.05
N LEU A 4 -12.24 10.18 -9.23
CA LEU A 4 -12.00 8.91 -9.92
C LEU A 4 -10.63 8.89 -10.61
N ALA A 5 -10.20 10.04 -11.16
CA ALA A 5 -8.88 10.16 -11.75
C ALA A 5 -7.79 10.05 -10.67
N ASP A 6 -8.00 10.67 -9.50
CA ASP A 6 -7.09 10.57 -8.36
C ASP A 6 -6.92 9.11 -7.89
N LEU A 7 -8.01 8.34 -7.87
CA LEU A 7 -7.98 6.92 -7.51
C LEU A 7 -7.13 6.09 -8.50
N ASP A 8 -7.24 6.35 -9.80
CA ASP A 8 -6.46 5.65 -10.81
C ASP A 8 -4.96 5.98 -10.69
N TYR A 9 -4.61 7.24 -10.38
CA TYR A 9 -3.22 7.63 -10.08
C TYR A 9 -2.68 6.96 -8.80
N ILE A 10 -3.49 6.91 -7.73
CA ILE A 10 -3.15 6.22 -6.49
C ILE A 10 -2.83 4.75 -6.76
N LEU A 11 -3.69 4.07 -7.52
CA LEU A 11 -3.51 2.66 -7.85
C LEU A 11 -2.26 2.43 -8.71
N ALA A 12 -2.04 3.28 -9.72
CA ALA A 12 -0.89 3.17 -10.60
C ALA A 12 0.44 3.31 -9.84
N ASP A 13 0.57 4.32 -8.98
CA ASP A 13 1.79 4.53 -8.19
C ASP A 13 1.97 3.43 -7.14
N CYS A 14 0.88 2.94 -6.53
CA CYS A 14 0.93 1.80 -5.62
C CYS A 14 1.48 0.55 -6.32
N PHE A 15 0.94 0.18 -7.49
CA PHE A 15 1.40 -1.01 -8.21
C PHE A 15 2.77 -0.84 -8.85
N LEU A 16 3.13 0.37 -9.27
CA LEU A 16 4.50 0.68 -9.68
C LEU A 16 5.48 0.42 -8.52
N ALA A 17 5.16 0.90 -7.32
CA ALA A 17 5.96 0.68 -6.12
C ALA A 17 6.05 -0.80 -5.72
N VAL A 18 4.96 -1.56 -5.88
CA VAL A 18 4.96 -3.02 -5.70
C VAL A 18 5.90 -3.68 -6.69
N GLY A 19 5.79 -3.37 -7.99
CA GLY A 19 6.64 -3.95 -9.03
C GLY A 19 8.12 -3.66 -8.81
N GLN A 20 8.47 -2.43 -8.42
CA GLN A 20 9.84 -2.05 -8.07
C GLN A 20 10.39 -2.85 -6.90
N ALA A 21 9.57 -3.15 -5.89
CA ALA A 21 9.97 -3.92 -4.72
C ALA A 21 10.00 -5.44 -4.96
N VAL A 22 9.16 -5.95 -5.88
CA VAL A 22 9.21 -7.35 -6.32
C VAL A 22 10.48 -7.63 -7.12
N GLY A 23 10.89 -6.66 -7.96
CA GLY A 23 12.08 -6.78 -8.79
C GLY A 23 11.91 -7.80 -9.94
N PRO A 24 12.98 -8.05 -10.71
CA PRO A 24 12.92 -8.89 -11.91
C PRO A 24 12.92 -10.40 -11.61
N ASP A 25 13.27 -10.82 -10.40
CA ASP A 25 13.51 -12.23 -10.06
C ASP A 25 12.24 -13.05 -9.83
N LYS A 26 11.08 -12.39 -9.73
CA LYS A 26 9.79 -13.03 -9.50
C LYS A 26 8.75 -12.53 -10.48
N THR A 27 7.91 -13.44 -10.95
CA THR A 27 6.76 -13.14 -11.81
C THR A 27 5.49 -13.10 -10.99
N VAL A 28 4.69 -12.06 -11.18
CA VAL A 28 3.35 -11.94 -10.59
C VAL A 28 2.32 -12.46 -11.58
N ASP A 29 1.45 -13.35 -11.12
CA ASP A 29 0.40 -13.89 -11.98
C ASP A 29 -0.59 -12.81 -12.38
N PHE A 30 -1.06 -12.87 -13.62
CA PHE A 30 -2.07 -11.92 -14.11
C PHE A 30 -3.33 -11.92 -13.23
N ASP A 31 -3.80 -13.09 -12.80
CA ASP A 31 -4.94 -13.22 -11.89
C ASP A 31 -4.69 -12.56 -10.52
N THR A 32 -3.45 -12.54 -10.07
CA THR A 32 -3.04 -11.83 -8.84
C THR A 32 -3.12 -10.32 -9.05
N ILE A 33 -2.64 -9.82 -10.19
CA ILE A 33 -2.65 -8.39 -10.53
C ILE A 33 -4.10 -7.89 -10.61
N THR A 34 -4.97 -8.61 -11.32
CA THR A 34 -6.38 -8.23 -11.46
C THR A 34 -7.10 -8.26 -10.11
N TRP A 35 -6.83 -9.28 -9.28
CA TRP A 35 -7.37 -9.37 -7.93
C TRP A 35 -6.93 -8.20 -7.04
N TRP A 36 -5.65 -7.85 -7.04
CA TRP A 36 -5.15 -6.70 -6.32
C TRP A 36 -5.77 -5.40 -6.79
N HIS A 37 -5.88 -5.22 -8.10
CA HIS A 37 -6.47 -4.01 -8.68
C HIS A 37 -7.89 -3.80 -8.16
N GLN A 38 -8.73 -4.85 -8.17
CA GLN A 38 -10.08 -4.79 -7.62
C GLN A 38 -10.10 -4.50 -6.12
N ARG A 39 -9.25 -5.19 -5.35
CA ARG A 39 -9.18 -5.06 -3.89
C ARG A 39 -8.76 -3.65 -3.45
N TYR A 40 -7.65 -3.16 -3.98
CA TYR A 40 -7.12 -1.85 -3.59
C TYR A 40 -7.94 -0.70 -4.16
N ARG A 41 -8.59 -0.89 -5.32
CA ARG A 41 -9.55 0.10 -5.83
C ARG A 41 -10.70 0.31 -4.84
N HIS A 42 -11.24 -0.77 -4.29
CA HIS A 42 -12.28 -0.68 -3.26
C HIS A 42 -11.76 0.04 -2.01
N ALA A 43 -10.63 -0.42 -1.46
CA ALA A 43 -10.09 0.13 -0.21
C ALA A 43 -9.71 1.62 -0.32
N PHE A 44 -9.03 2.02 -1.40
CA PHE A 44 -8.69 3.43 -1.62
C PHE A 44 -9.92 4.27 -1.96
N GLY A 45 -10.89 3.72 -2.71
CA GLY A 45 -12.15 4.39 -2.97
C GLY A 45 -12.91 4.74 -1.68
N GLU A 46 -13.03 3.78 -0.77
CA GLU A 46 -13.62 4.03 0.56
C GLU A 46 -12.84 5.07 1.36
N ALA A 47 -11.50 5.01 1.33
CA ALA A 47 -10.66 5.98 2.03
C ALA A 47 -10.84 7.42 1.50
N ILE A 48 -10.92 7.60 0.17
CA ILE A 48 -11.13 8.91 -0.47
C ILE A 48 -12.51 9.45 -0.11
N ILE A 49 -13.55 8.61 -0.15
CA ILE A 49 -14.92 9.01 0.19
C ILE A 49 -15.02 9.44 1.65
N THR A 50 -14.40 8.69 2.55
CA THR A 50 -14.54 8.90 4.00
C THR A 50 -13.65 10.01 4.56
N ARG A 51 -12.46 10.21 3.99
CA ARG A 51 -11.45 11.13 4.55
C ARG A 51 -11.23 12.39 3.71
N GLY A 52 -11.81 12.46 2.50
CA GLY A 52 -11.66 13.61 1.61
C GLY A 52 -10.21 13.88 1.21
N THR A 53 -9.36 12.85 1.17
CA THR A 53 -7.93 13.02 0.96
C THR A 53 -7.59 13.41 -0.48
N SER A 54 -6.49 14.15 -0.64
CA SER A 54 -5.91 14.48 -1.94
C SER A 54 -4.75 13.55 -2.27
N TRP A 55 -4.68 13.08 -3.51
CA TRP A 55 -3.61 12.21 -3.99
C TRP A 55 -2.21 12.79 -3.71
N THR A 56 -2.00 14.07 -3.97
CA THR A 56 -0.71 14.75 -3.80
C THR A 56 -0.16 14.67 -2.38
N THR A 57 -1.03 14.69 -1.37
CA THR A 57 -0.63 14.59 0.04
C THR A 57 -0.29 13.16 0.42
N ASP A 58 -1.06 12.19 -0.08
CA ASP A 58 -0.94 10.78 0.32
C ASP A 58 0.05 9.97 -0.52
N ARG A 59 0.54 10.52 -1.63
CA ARG A 59 1.46 9.85 -2.56
C ARG A 59 2.63 9.14 -1.88
N ARG A 60 3.27 9.79 -0.90
CA ARG A 60 4.39 9.20 -0.15
C ARG A 60 3.96 8.01 0.68
N ARG A 61 2.80 8.09 1.34
CA ARG A 61 2.22 7.01 2.15
C ARG A 61 1.83 5.83 1.26
N VAL A 62 1.15 6.09 0.15
CA VAL A 62 0.75 5.06 -0.84
C VAL A 62 1.98 4.36 -1.42
N THR A 63 3.01 5.11 -1.79
CA THR A 63 4.28 4.53 -2.29
C THR A 63 4.94 3.64 -1.24
N ALA A 64 4.98 4.06 0.02
CA ALA A 64 5.55 3.27 1.11
C ALA A 64 4.76 1.98 1.33
N VAL A 65 3.43 2.04 1.30
CA VAL A 65 2.54 0.87 1.39
C VAL A 65 2.77 -0.08 0.22
N GLY A 66 2.87 0.43 -1.02
CA GLY A 66 3.16 -0.38 -2.20
C GLY A 66 4.50 -1.10 -2.12
N ARG A 67 5.57 -0.40 -1.70
CA ARG A 67 6.88 -1.04 -1.47
C ARG A 67 6.82 -2.11 -0.39
N TYR A 68 6.14 -1.81 0.71
CA TYR A 68 5.99 -2.75 1.82
C TYR A 68 5.24 -4.01 1.36
N LEU A 69 4.15 -3.86 0.61
CA LEU A 69 3.44 -4.97 0.00
C LEU A 69 4.37 -5.81 -0.89
N GLY A 70 5.13 -5.17 -1.79
CA GLY A 70 6.10 -5.88 -2.63
C GLY A 70 7.12 -6.71 -1.82
N HIS A 71 7.69 -6.13 -0.77
CA HIS A 71 8.60 -6.86 0.13
C HIS A 71 7.92 -8.05 0.83
N ARG A 72 6.68 -7.89 1.30
CA ARG A 72 5.92 -8.98 1.94
C ARG A 72 5.60 -10.10 0.97
N VAL A 73 5.24 -9.76 -0.26
CA VAL A 73 4.97 -10.71 -1.31
C VAL A 73 6.22 -11.53 -1.65
N VAL A 74 7.36 -10.86 -1.84
CA VAL A 74 8.66 -11.52 -2.08
C VAL A 74 9.01 -12.46 -0.92
N ARG A 75 8.81 -12.01 0.32
CA ARG A 75 9.04 -12.82 1.53
C ARG A 75 8.15 -14.06 1.56
N HIS A 76 6.86 -13.93 1.29
CA HIS A 76 5.91 -15.05 1.30
C HIS A 76 6.10 -16.01 0.14
N ALA A 77 6.56 -15.53 -1.03
CA ALA A 77 6.95 -16.39 -2.14
C ALA A 77 8.20 -17.22 -1.82
N GLY A 78 9.06 -16.73 -0.92
CA GLY A 78 10.29 -17.40 -0.51
C GLY A 78 11.19 -17.71 -1.71
N ARG A 79 11.54 -19.00 -1.88
CA ARG A 79 12.34 -19.48 -3.02
C ARG A 79 11.54 -19.64 -4.32
N GLY A 80 10.21 -19.56 -4.28
CA GLY A 80 9.36 -19.64 -5.47
C GLY A 80 9.57 -18.45 -6.40
N THR A 81 9.53 -18.69 -7.70
CA THR A 81 9.68 -17.66 -8.74
C THR A 81 8.35 -17.01 -9.14
N ARG A 82 7.23 -17.55 -8.66
CA ARG A 82 5.87 -17.16 -9.06
C ARG A 82 5.08 -16.67 -7.84
N ILE A 83 4.37 -15.57 -8.02
CA ILE A 83 3.50 -14.96 -7.01
C ILE A 83 2.05 -15.23 -7.43
N ASP A 84 1.48 -16.26 -6.82
CA ASP A 84 0.08 -16.60 -6.95
C ASP A 84 -0.81 -15.78 -5.99
N ARG A 85 -2.11 -16.00 -6.13
CA ARG A 85 -3.12 -15.30 -5.33
C ARG A 85 -3.02 -15.62 -3.83
N ALA A 86 -2.57 -16.81 -3.45
CA ALA A 86 -2.48 -17.19 -2.04
C ALA A 86 -1.31 -16.49 -1.33
N VAL A 87 -0.17 -16.36 -2.00
CA VAL A 87 0.97 -15.54 -1.55
C VAL A 87 0.56 -14.08 -1.45
N ALA A 88 -0.10 -13.55 -2.49
CA ALA A 88 -0.56 -12.18 -2.51
C ALA A 88 -1.59 -11.87 -1.41
N ALA A 89 -2.52 -12.79 -1.14
CA ALA A 89 -3.52 -12.63 -0.09
C ALA A 89 -2.89 -12.56 1.30
N ARG A 90 -1.90 -13.41 1.60
CA ARG A 90 -1.16 -13.37 2.87
C ARG A 90 -0.41 -12.05 3.05
N ALA A 91 0.27 -11.59 2.00
CA ALA A 91 0.99 -10.33 2.03
C ALA A 91 0.03 -9.13 2.21
N SER A 92 -1.08 -9.10 1.48
CA SER A 92 -2.09 -8.04 1.61
C SER A 92 -2.69 -7.98 3.01
N ALA A 93 -2.97 -9.12 3.64
CA ALA A 93 -3.46 -9.16 5.01
C ALA A 93 -2.47 -8.55 6.02
N GLU A 94 -1.17 -8.83 5.89
CA GLU A 94 -0.13 -8.20 6.73
C GLU A 94 -0.06 -6.68 6.52
N VAL A 95 -0.17 -6.22 5.27
CA VAL A 95 -0.17 -4.79 4.95
C VAL A 95 -1.39 -4.10 5.55
N GLU A 96 -2.57 -4.69 5.41
CA GLU A 96 -3.82 -4.14 5.96
C GLU A 96 -3.78 -4.07 7.48
N GLN A 97 -3.28 -5.11 8.14
CA GLN A 97 -3.07 -5.10 9.59
C GLN A 97 -2.11 -3.97 10.00
N GLY A 98 -1.01 -3.79 9.28
CA GLY A 98 -0.07 -2.70 9.52
C GLY A 98 -0.70 -1.31 9.33
N CYS A 99 -1.51 -1.14 8.29
CA CYS A 99 -2.24 0.10 8.02
C CYS A 99 -3.26 0.39 9.12
N GLN A 100 -3.98 -0.63 9.60
CA GLN A 100 -4.94 -0.49 10.69
C GLN A 100 -4.24 -0.09 11.99
N MET A 101 -3.12 -0.75 12.34
CA MET A 101 -2.32 -0.37 13.51
C MET A 101 -1.82 1.07 13.43
N ASN A 102 -1.37 1.52 12.25
CA ASN A 102 -0.92 2.89 12.07
C ASN A 102 -2.07 3.90 12.17
N ALA A 103 -3.24 3.60 11.57
CA ALA A 103 -4.43 4.43 11.68
C ALA A 103 -4.90 4.57 13.14
N THR A 104 -4.87 3.48 13.92
CA THR A 104 -5.16 3.53 15.36
C THR A 104 -4.16 4.42 16.08
N ARG A 105 -2.85 4.28 15.83
CA ARG A 105 -1.83 5.14 16.47
C ARG A 105 -2.02 6.62 16.14
N GLU A 106 -2.30 6.96 14.89
CA GLU A 106 -2.57 8.35 14.47
C GLU A 106 -3.83 8.91 15.14
N ALA A 107 -4.86 8.09 15.38
CA ALA A 107 -6.07 8.50 16.10
C ALA A 107 -5.85 8.72 17.62
N PHE A 108 -4.80 8.12 18.19
CA PHE A 108 -4.46 8.23 19.62
C PHE A 108 -3.39 9.30 19.92
N LEU A 109 -2.81 9.96 18.92
CA LEU A 109 -1.89 11.08 19.15
C LEU A 109 -2.71 12.35 19.48
N PRO A 110 -2.51 12.98 20.65
CA PRO A 110 -3.15 14.26 20.95
C PRO A 110 -2.66 15.32 19.96
N ALA A 111 -3.58 16.21 19.53
CA ALA A 111 -3.36 17.21 18.49
C ALA A 111 -2.15 18.14 18.73
N ASP A 112 -1.67 18.23 19.97
CA ASP A 112 -0.60 19.13 20.41
C ASP A 112 0.84 18.63 20.12
N CYS A 113 1.04 17.42 19.60
CA CYS A 113 2.40 16.92 19.30
C CYS A 113 2.91 17.26 17.88
N THR A 114 2.14 17.97 17.05
CA THR A 114 2.50 18.21 15.64
C THR A 114 3.64 19.23 15.41
N ASN A 115 4.10 19.93 16.45
CA ASN A 115 5.16 20.95 16.34
C ASN A 115 6.50 20.62 17.03
N SER A 116 6.71 19.40 17.53
CA SER A 116 8.02 18.99 18.06
C SER A 116 8.52 17.70 17.42
N ALA A 117 9.42 17.86 16.45
CA ALA A 117 10.47 16.93 16.03
C ALA A 117 10.12 15.42 16.00
N MET A 118 9.85 14.89 14.81
CA MET A 118 10.21 13.49 14.53
C MET A 118 11.73 13.42 14.33
N PRO A 119 12.47 12.58 15.08
CA PRO A 119 13.83 12.24 14.68
C PRO A 119 13.78 11.36 13.44
N ALA A 120 14.67 11.66 12.50
CA ALA A 120 14.92 10.86 11.31
C ALA A 120 15.19 9.40 11.71
N PHE A 121 14.49 8.46 11.07
CA PHE A 121 14.95 7.07 11.01
C PHE A 121 16.25 7.04 10.20
N SER A 122 17.38 7.06 10.90
CA SER A 122 18.66 6.60 10.38
C SER A 122 18.84 5.12 10.75
N SER A 123 19.41 4.40 9.78
CA SER A 123 19.74 2.97 9.67
C SER A 123 19.93 2.15 10.95
#